data_AF-A0A838U831-F1
#
_entry.id   AF-A0A838U831-F1
#
_cell.length_a   1.000
_cell.length_b   1.000
_cell.length_c   1.000
_cell.angle_alpha   90.00
_cell.angle_beta   90.00
_cell.angle_gamma   90.00
#
_symmetry.space_group_name_H-M   'P 1'
#
loop_
_entity.id
_entity.type
_entity.pdbx_description
1 polymer ?
#
loop_
_entity_poly.entity_id
_entity_poly.type
_entity_poly.pdbx_seq_one_letter_code
_entity_poly.pdbx_strand_id
1 'polypeptide(L)' 'METAPAARGANSLEAFWMGFTSNRAFKQHPRLLATARDMHYFTPDGRAILDGTAGLWCVNAGHGRRKIIEAITRQAA' A
#
# COMPACT_ATOMS: atom_id res chain seq x y z
N MET A 1 -0.54 27.14 -11.05
CA MET A 1 -0.56 25.95 -10.18
C MET A 1 0.49 25.00 -10.71
N GLU A 2 1.67 25.03 -10.12
CA GLU A 2 2.87 24.35 -10.62
C GLU A 2 2.84 22.87 -10.24
N THR A 3 2.92 21.99 -11.23
CA THR A 3 2.90 20.54 -11.02
C THR A 3 4.26 20.08 -10.51
N ALA A 4 4.31 19.46 -9.33
CA ALA A 4 5.51 18.81 -8.83
C ALA A 4 6.03 17.78 -9.86
N PRO A 5 7.33 17.73 -10.15
CA PRO A 5 7.88 16.81 -11.14
C PRO A 5 7.66 15.36 -10.70
N ALA A 6 7.20 14.51 -11.63
CA ALA A 6 7.08 13.08 -11.40
C ALA A 6 8.44 12.49 -10.99
N ALA A 7 8.45 11.62 -9.97
CA ALA A 7 9.67 10.99 -9.47
C ALA A 7 10.39 10.23 -10.61
N ARG A 8 11.52 10.78 -11.10
CA ARG A 8 12.38 10.14 -12.10
C ARG A 8 13.38 9.23 -11.38
N GLY A 9 13.00 7.98 -11.15
CA GLY A 9 13.84 6.96 -10.50
C GLY A 9 13.14 5.60 -10.46
N ALA A 10 13.74 4.61 -9.76
CA ALA A 10 13.24 3.23 -9.67
C ALA A 10 11.77 3.10 -9.19
N ASN A 11 11.22 4.14 -8.55
CA ASN A 11 9.84 4.21 -8.05
C ASN A 11 8.96 5.21 -8.82
N SER A 12 9.21 5.41 -10.13
CA SER A 12 8.31 6.20 -10.98
C SER A 12 6.93 5.55 -11.08
N LEU A 13 5.87 6.35 -10.91
CA LEU A 13 4.48 5.90 -11.00
C LEU A 13 3.90 6.02 -12.42
N GLU A 14 4.69 6.47 -13.41
CA GLU A 14 4.20 6.74 -14.77
C GLU A 14 3.57 5.52 -15.42
N ALA A 15 4.25 4.37 -15.34
CA ALA A 15 3.76 3.10 -15.90
C ALA A 15 2.59 2.49 -15.11
N PHE A 16 2.29 2.98 -13.91
CA PHE A 16 1.27 2.40 -13.06
C PHE A 16 -0.10 3.03 -13.32
N TRP A 17 -1.06 2.22 -13.79
CA TRP A 17 -2.48 2.58 -13.89
C TRP A 17 -3.24 1.97 -12.71
N MET A 18 -3.63 2.82 -11.76
CA MET A 18 -4.37 2.38 -10.57
C MET A 18 -5.85 2.16 -10.87
N GLY A 19 -6.39 1.03 -10.41
CA GLY A 19 -7.82 0.74 -10.47
C GLY A 19 -8.63 1.69 -9.59
N PHE A 20 -9.81 2.09 -10.07
CA PHE A 20 -10.79 2.93 -9.35
C PHE A 20 -10.22 4.18 -8.66
N THR A 21 -9.14 4.75 -9.21
CA THR A 21 -8.41 5.87 -8.62
C THR A 21 -8.24 7.00 -9.64
N SER A 22 -8.38 8.25 -9.19
CA SER A 22 -7.98 9.41 -10.00
C SER A 22 -6.45 9.43 -10.17
N ASN A 23 -5.98 8.84 -11.27
CA ASN A 23 -4.56 8.55 -11.49
C ASN A 23 -3.71 9.82 -11.52
N ARG A 24 -4.16 10.88 -12.21
CA ARG A 24 -3.43 12.15 -12.27
C ARG A 24 -3.25 12.78 -10.89
N ALA A 25 -4.31 12.85 -10.10
CA ALA A 25 -4.26 13.47 -8.77
C ALA A 25 -3.37 12.66 -7.82
N PHE A 26 -3.47 11.33 -7.85
CA PHE A 26 -2.61 10.48 -7.02
C PHE A 26 -1.14 10.59 -7.43
N LYS A 27 -0.80 10.58 -8.73
CA LYS A 27 0.58 10.70 -9.20
C LYS A 27 1.23 12.02 -8.79
N GLN A 28 0.46 13.11 -8.65
CA GLN A 28 0.94 14.40 -8.14
C GLN A 28 1.21 14.39 -6.63
N HIS A 29 0.41 13.66 -5.86
CA HIS A 29 0.50 13.59 -4.40
C HIS A 29 0.29 12.14 -3.90
N PRO A 30 1.28 11.26 -4.09
CA PRO A 30 1.12 9.84 -3.82
C PRO A 30 1.03 9.55 -2.32
N ARG A 31 0.07 8.70 -1.94
CA ARG A 31 -0.07 8.17 -0.58
C ARG A 31 0.40 6.73 -0.56
N LEU A 32 1.71 6.55 -0.40
CA LEU A 32 2.34 5.23 -0.39
C LEU A 32 2.31 4.62 1.01
N LEU A 33 2.20 3.29 1.06
CA LEU A 33 2.28 2.47 2.27
C LEU A 33 3.45 1.51 2.09
N ALA A 34 4.30 1.37 3.10
CA ALA A 34 5.51 0.56 3.05
C ALA A 34 5.36 -0.78 3.78
N THR A 35 4.67 -0.78 4.94
CA THR A 35 4.43 -2.01 5.71
C THR A 35 3.04 -2.01 6.35
N ALA A 36 2.60 -3.16 6.86
CA ALA A 36 1.35 -3.30 7.58
C ALA A 36 1.49 -4.34 8.71
N ARG A 37 0.82 -4.09 9.84
CA ARG A 37 0.77 -5.02 10.99
C ARG A 37 -0.51 -4.80 11.78
N ASP A 38 -1.17 -5.89 12.14
CA ASP A 38 -2.44 -5.85 12.88
C ASP A 38 -3.45 -4.96 12.15
N MET A 39 -3.96 -3.91 12.79
CA MET A 39 -4.92 -2.97 12.20
C MET A 39 -4.27 -1.73 11.59
N HIS A 40 -2.96 -1.70 11.36
CA HIS A 40 -2.25 -0.49 10.93
C HIS A 40 -1.46 -0.69 9.64
N TYR A 41 -1.51 0.33 8.81
CA TYR A 41 -0.53 0.59 7.77
C TYR A 41 0.56 1.53 8.29
N PHE A 42 1.73 1.47 7.66
CA PHE A 42 2.84 2.38 7.93
C PHE A 42 3.32 2.98 6.62
N THR A 43 3.46 4.30 6.59
CA THR A 43 4.03 5.03 5.44
C THR A 43 5.54 4.80 5.33
N PRO A 44 6.19 5.16 4.20
CA PRO A 44 7.65 5.05 4.06
C PRO A 44 8.45 5.82 5.12
N ASP A 45 7.92 6.92 5.64
CA ASP A 45 8.47 7.71 6.74
C ASP A 45 8.09 7.17 8.14
N GLY A 46 7.42 6.02 8.22
CA GLY A 46 7.13 5.30 9.47
C GLY A 46 5.86 5.72 10.21
N ARG A 47 5.07 6.65 9.66
CA ARG A 47 3.81 7.08 10.28
C ARG A 47 2.76 5.97 10.22
N ALA A 48 2.20 5.64 11.38
CA ALA A 48 1.11 4.68 11.50
C ALA A 48 -0.23 5.27 11.04
N ILE A 49 -1.04 4.47 10.36
CA ILE A 49 -2.37 4.82 9.86
C ILE A 49 -3.30 3.64 10.19
N LEU A 50 -4.42 3.92 10.86
CA LEU A 50 -5.44 2.91 11.13
C LEU A 50 -6.06 2.42 9.80
N ASP A 51 -6.07 1.12 9.59
CA ASP A 51 -6.80 0.44 8.53
C ASP A 51 -8.27 0.27 8.93
N GLY A 52 -9.06 1.33 8.70
CA GLY A 52 -10.48 1.35 9.06
C GLY A 52 -11.38 0.49 8.17
N THR A 53 -10.88 0.00 7.03
CA THR A 53 -11.66 -0.75 6.05
C THR A 53 -11.16 -2.17 5.85
N ALA A 54 -10.22 -2.65 6.68
CA ALA A 54 -9.57 -3.95 6.51
C ALA A 54 -9.04 -4.13 5.07
N GLY A 55 -8.31 -3.12 4.57
CA GLY A 55 -7.84 -2.95 3.21
C GLY A 55 -8.95 -2.53 2.27
N LEU A 56 -9.71 -3.49 1.77
CA LEU A 56 -10.91 -3.29 0.98
C LEU A 56 -11.92 -4.38 1.37
N TRP A 57 -12.19 -4.48 2.68
CA TRP A 57 -13.08 -5.50 3.26
C TRP A 57 -12.54 -6.93 3.14
N CYS A 58 -11.21 -7.09 3.05
CA CYS A 58 -10.57 -8.39 2.78
C CYS A 58 -9.68 -8.88 3.93
N VAL A 59 -9.20 -7.99 4.80
CA VAL A 59 -8.16 -8.31 5.79
C VAL A 59 -8.75 -8.34 7.21
N ASN A 60 -9.87 -9.04 7.39
CA ASN A 60 -10.63 -9.03 8.65
C ASN A 60 -9.84 -9.58 9.84
N ALA A 61 -8.91 -10.50 9.61
CA ALA A 61 -8.03 -11.01 10.65
C ALA A 61 -6.94 -9.99 11.06
N GLY A 62 -6.71 -8.93 10.29
CA GLY A 62 -5.57 -8.01 10.43
C GLY A 62 -4.34 -8.47 9.63
N HIS A 63 -3.41 -7.53 9.41
CA HIS A 63 -2.20 -7.72 8.60
C HIS A 63 -1.12 -8.55 9.31
N GLY A 64 -0.38 -9.36 8.55
CA GLY A 64 0.83 -10.04 9.03
C GLY A 64 0.61 -11.25 9.93
N ARG A 65 -0.54 -11.94 9.82
CA ARG A 65 -0.84 -13.10 10.67
C ARG A 65 0.10 -14.27 10.38
N ARG A 66 0.95 -14.60 11.36
CA ARG A 66 1.96 -15.65 11.26
C ARG A 66 1.40 -16.99 10.79
N LYS A 67 0.27 -17.42 11.36
CA LYS A 67 -0.39 -18.69 10.97
C LYS A 67 -0.76 -18.74 9.48
N ILE A 68 -1.24 -17.63 8.91
CA ILE A 68 -1.62 -17.54 7.49
C ILE A 68 -0.36 -17.57 6.61
N ILE A 69 0.66 -16.79 6.98
CA ILE A 69 1.94 -16.75 6.27
C ILE A 69 2.55 -18.16 6.21
N GLU A 70 2.64 -18.85 7.35
CA GLU A 70 3.20 -20.20 7.41
C GLU A 70 2.43 -21.21 6.57
N ALA A 71 1.09 -21.12 6.53
CA ALA A 71 0.28 -22.01 5.69
C ALA A 71 0.56 -21.80 4.20
N ILE A 72 0.66 -20.54 3.75
CA ILE A 72 0.98 -20.20 2.36
C ILE A 72 2.41 -20.64 2.02
N THR A 73 3.38 -20.37 2.89
CA THR A 73 4.79 -20.76 2.67
C THR A 73 4.93 -22.27 2.51
N ARG A 74 4.25 -23.07 3.34
CA ARG A 74 4.27 -24.54 3.21
C ARG A 74 3.64 -25.03 1.90
N GLN A 75 2.62 -24.33 1.40
CA GLN A 75 1.90 -24.74 0.18
C GLN A 75 2.62 -24.34 -1.11
N ALA A 76 3.40 -23.26 -1.08
CA ALA A 76 4.10 -22.73 -2.26
C ALA A 76 5.50 -23.34 -2.48
N ALA A 77 6.04 -24.02 -1.46
CA ALA A 77 7.30 -24.77 -1.54
C ALA A 77 7.12 -26.06 -2.34
#